data_AF-M1AT13-F1
#
_entry.id   AF-M1AT13-F1
#
_cell.length_a   1.000
_cell.length_b   1.000
_cell.length_c   1.000
_cell.angle_alpha   90.00
_cell.angle_beta   90.00
_cell.angle_gamma   90.00
#
_symmetry.space_group_name_H-M   'P 1'
#
loop_
_entity.id
_entity.type
_entity.pdbx_description
1 polymer ?
#
loop_
_entity_poly.entity_id
_entity_poly.type
_entity_poly.pdbx_seq_one_letter_code
_entity_poly.pdbx_strand_id
1 'polypeptide(L)'
;MADAAATPPTDPASTAPPASTDPASTAPPASTDPASTTPPTSTDPADPVAEDDQRKLKYLDFVQVAAIYVIVCFSTLYEYGKENSGPLKPGVQAVEATVKTVIGPVYEKFHNVPFNLLKFIDLKVADLVTEVESHVPSLLKQASSKALLIAQKAPELARDLAGEVQHDGLVDTASNVAKTLYTKYEPTVKELYAKYEPVAEKNAVMAWRSLNKLPLFPQVAQILVPTAAYWSEKYNQAVTYASENGYAVAHYFPIIPVEKIAKVFEGGTAAENEQPVSLTDGTVAPAQ
;
A
#
# COMPACT_ATOMS: atom_id res chain seq x y z
N MET A 1 -66.46 -22.16 20.20
CA MET A 1 -66.94 -21.36 21.35
C MET A 1 -65.75 -20.51 21.80
N ALA A 2 -65.64 -19.20 21.65
CA ALA A 2 -66.46 -18.08 21.16
C ALA A 2 -65.45 -17.10 20.48
N ASP A 3 -65.67 -16.56 19.29
CA ASP A 3 -66.51 -15.42 18.85
C ASP A 3 -66.08 -14.01 19.33
N ALA A 4 -66.02 -13.10 18.34
CA ALA A 4 -65.91 -11.63 18.33
C ALA A 4 -64.64 -10.96 18.90
N ALA A 5 -64.05 -9.90 18.32
CA ALA A 5 -64.64 -8.82 17.52
C ALA A 5 -63.65 -8.18 16.54
N ALA A 6 -64.19 -7.75 15.40
CA ALA A 6 -63.58 -6.91 14.39
C ALA A 6 -64.03 -5.44 14.57
N THR A 7 -63.15 -4.49 14.22
CA THR A 7 -63.49 -3.08 13.87
C THR A 7 -62.36 -2.49 13.00
N PRO A 8 -62.60 -1.47 12.15
CA PRO A 8 -62.26 -1.47 10.71
C PRO A 8 -61.25 -0.34 10.32
N PRO A 9 -60.92 -0.12 9.03
CA PRO A 9 -59.79 0.72 8.60
C PRO A 9 -60.18 2.21 8.43
N THR A 10 -59.19 3.10 8.42
CA THR A 10 -59.37 4.51 8.03
C THR A 10 -58.18 4.96 7.20
N ASP A 11 -58.48 5.42 5.99
CA ASP A 11 -57.64 6.15 5.02
C ASP A 11 -58.65 7.02 4.21
N PRO A 12 -58.29 8.04 3.40
CA PRO A 12 -57.07 8.85 3.27
C PRO A 12 -57.37 10.38 3.19
N ALA A 13 -56.34 11.23 3.21
CA ALA A 13 -56.37 12.60 2.64
C ALA A 13 -54.91 13.07 2.43
N SER A 14 -54.32 12.99 1.23
CA SER A 14 -54.42 13.93 0.10
C SER A 14 -54.43 15.41 0.49
N THR A 15 -53.32 16.13 0.30
CA THR A 15 -53.25 17.47 -0.33
C THR A 15 -51.79 17.78 -0.72
N ALA A 16 -51.61 18.25 -1.96
CA ALA A 16 -50.36 18.60 -2.65
C ALA A 16 -49.92 20.06 -2.36
N PRO A 17 -48.74 20.52 -2.85
CA PRO A 17 -47.99 21.68 -2.35
C PRO A 17 -48.15 22.95 -3.21
N PRO A 18 -47.56 24.08 -2.79
CA PRO A 18 -46.77 24.91 -3.74
C PRO A 18 -45.60 25.64 -3.02
N ALA A 19 -44.67 26.38 -3.63
CA ALA A 19 -44.13 26.54 -4.97
C ALA A 19 -42.90 27.46 -4.81
N SER A 20 -41.93 27.33 -5.72
CA SER A 20 -40.75 28.19 -5.87
C SER A 20 -41.11 29.65 -6.17
N THR A 21 -40.29 30.60 -5.69
CA THR A 21 -40.08 31.89 -6.36
C THR A 21 -38.71 32.47 -5.99
N ASP A 22 -37.82 32.48 -6.97
CA ASP A 22 -36.74 33.46 -7.22
C ASP A 22 -37.18 34.17 -8.53
N PRO A 23 -36.56 35.26 -9.07
CA PRO A 23 -35.28 35.91 -8.73
C PRO A 23 -35.28 37.47 -8.88
N ALA A 24 -34.12 38.13 -8.68
CA ALA A 24 -33.57 39.30 -9.44
C ALA A 24 -32.50 40.01 -8.57
N SER A 25 -31.19 39.95 -8.86
CA SER A 25 -30.42 40.67 -9.91
C SER A 25 -30.67 42.17 -9.96
N THR A 26 -29.70 42.99 -9.51
CA THR A 26 -29.30 44.29 -10.11
C THR A 26 -28.02 44.82 -9.44
N ALA A 27 -27.02 45.17 -10.26
CA ALA A 27 -25.93 46.12 -10.00
C ALA A 27 -25.79 46.98 -11.29
N PRO A 28 -24.94 48.03 -11.38
CA PRO A 28 -24.43 49.06 -10.44
C PRO A 28 -24.79 50.48 -10.96
N PRO A 29 -24.13 51.59 -10.54
CA PRO A 29 -23.19 52.21 -11.49
C PRO A 29 -21.97 52.95 -10.89
N ALA A 30 -21.03 53.27 -11.79
CA ALA A 30 -19.77 53.97 -11.61
C ALA A 30 -19.89 55.52 -11.64
N SER A 31 -18.89 56.22 -11.11
CA SER A 31 -18.51 57.59 -11.51
C SER A 31 -17.03 57.88 -11.21
N THR A 32 -16.34 58.29 -12.27
CA THR A 32 -15.00 58.92 -12.43
C THR A 32 -14.97 60.29 -11.73
N ASP A 33 -13.85 60.86 -11.23
CA ASP A 33 -12.68 61.45 -11.93
C ASP A 33 -11.73 62.15 -10.88
N PRO A 34 -10.60 62.85 -11.20
CA PRO A 34 -9.25 62.30 -11.36
C PRO A 34 -8.12 62.99 -10.53
N ALA A 35 -6.89 62.47 -10.71
CA ALA A 35 -5.58 63.12 -10.60
C ALA A 35 -4.95 63.41 -9.21
N SER A 36 -3.94 62.60 -8.86
CA SER A 36 -2.64 63.15 -8.48
C SER A 36 -1.51 62.13 -8.74
N THR A 37 -0.45 62.63 -9.37
CA THR A 37 0.61 61.91 -10.08
C THR A 37 1.82 61.66 -9.18
N THR A 38 2.31 60.42 -9.12
CA THR A 38 3.74 60.04 -9.21
C THR A 38 3.91 58.52 -9.39
N PRO A 39 4.81 58.04 -10.28
CA PRO A 39 5.08 56.61 -10.53
C PRO A 39 6.21 56.10 -9.58
N PRO A 40 6.43 54.79 -9.34
CA PRO A 40 6.73 53.84 -10.42
C PRO A 40 6.36 52.35 -10.20
N THR A 41 6.63 51.58 -11.26
CA THR A 41 6.96 50.15 -11.27
C THR A 41 5.79 49.18 -11.19
N SER A 42 5.38 48.78 -12.39
CA SER A 42 4.71 47.53 -12.70
C SER A 42 5.46 46.33 -12.11
N THR A 43 4.87 45.66 -11.13
CA THR A 43 5.02 44.21 -10.94
C THR A 43 3.73 43.68 -10.30
N ASP A 44 2.89 43.05 -11.10
CA ASP A 44 2.16 41.85 -10.72
C ASP A 44 1.86 41.07 -12.03
N PRO A 45 1.81 39.73 -12.04
CA PRO A 45 1.01 38.96 -11.08
C PRO A 45 1.73 37.75 -10.46
N ALA A 46 1.42 37.51 -9.18
CA ALA A 46 1.04 36.21 -8.62
C ALA A 46 1.76 34.94 -9.12
N ASP A 47 2.59 34.35 -8.26
CA ASP A 47 2.78 32.90 -8.19
C ASP A 47 1.88 32.32 -7.09
N PRO A 48 0.80 31.60 -7.42
CA PRO A 48 0.20 30.61 -6.54
C PRO A 48 0.66 29.22 -6.96
N VAL A 49 1.97 28.95 -6.95
CA VAL A 49 2.51 27.62 -7.30
C VAL A 49 3.40 27.10 -6.17
N ALA A 50 2.80 26.86 -5.01
CA ALA A 50 3.47 26.09 -3.95
C ALA A 50 2.52 25.37 -2.97
N GLU A 51 1.20 25.35 -3.21
CA GLU A 51 0.27 24.70 -2.28
C GLU A 51 -0.42 23.44 -2.83
N ASP A 52 -0.37 23.19 -4.14
CA ASP A 52 -1.01 22.01 -4.74
C ASP A 52 -0.13 20.74 -4.64
N ASP A 53 1.20 20.91 -4.74
CA ASP A 53 2.18 19.82 -4.59
C ASP A 53 2.23 19.23 -3.17
N GLN A 54 1.70 19.93 -2.16
CA GLN A 54 1.64 19.38 -0.80
C GLN A 54 0.48 18.40 -0.61
N ARG A 55 -0.52 18.37 -1.48
CA ARG A 55 -1.70 17.50 -1.31
C ARG A 55 -1.60 16.18 -2.05
N LYS A 56 -0.62 16.03 -2.93
CA LYS A 56 -0.46 14.86 -3.81
C LYS A 56 0.56 13.88 -3.25
N LEU A 57 0.20 12.60 -3.20
CA LEU A 57 1.12 11.51 -2.87
C LEU A 57 2.07 11.31 -4.07
N LYS A 58 3.39 11.33 -3.85
CA LYS A 58 4.40 11.20 -4.91
C LYS A 58 4.62 9.76 -5.34
N TYR A 59 4.58 8.82 -4.41
CA TYR A 59 4.85 7.40 -4.64
C TYR A 59 3.63 6.52 -4.37
N LEU A 60 2.76 6.92 -3.44
CA LEU A 60 1.63 6.15 -2.96
C LEU A 60 0.28 6.57 -3.56
N ASP A 61 0.27 7.36 -4.63
CA ASP A 61 -0.95 7.79 -5.34
C ASP A 61 -1.80 6.58 -5.81
N PHE A 62 -1.13 5.53 -6.29
CA PHE A 62 -1.80 4.29 -6.71
C PHE A 62 -2.57 3.62 -5.57
N VAL A 63 -2.11 3.76 -4.32
CA VAL A 63 -2.78 3.19 -3.14
C VAL A 63 -4.10 3.92 -2.90
N GLN A 64 -4.10 5.24 -3.05
CA GLN A 64 -5.30 6.05 -2.94
C GLN A 64 -6.30 5.70 -4.04
N VAL A 65 -5.86 5.58 -5.29
CA VAL A 65 -6.70 5.18 -6.42
C VAL A 65 -7.27 3.76 -6.20
N ALA A 66 -6.45 2.81 -5.77
CA ALA A 66 -6.89 1.45 -5.46
C ALA A 66 -7.91 1.43 -4.32
N ALA A 67 -7.69 2.19 -3.25
CA ALA A 67 -8.64 2.31 -2.14
C ALA A 67 -9.99 2.87 -2.60
N ILE A 68 -9.99 3.92 -3.44
CA ILE A 68 -11.22 4.45 -4.05
C ILE A 68 -11.92 3.38 -4.87
N TYR A 69 -11.19 2.67 -5.75
CA TYR A 69 -11.75 1.61 -6.58
C TYR A 69 -12.38 0.50 -5.73
N VAL A 70 -11.68 0.05 -4.68
CA VAL A 70 -12.17 -0.94 -3.72
C VAL A 70 -13.46 -0.44 -3.04
N ILE A 71 -13.47 0.79 -2.53
CA ILE A 71 -14.66 1.39 -1.90
C ILE A 71 -15.83 1.41 -2.89
N VAL A 72 -15.62 1.83 -4.14
CA VAL A 72 -16.66 1.86 -5.16
C VAL A 72 -17.18 0.46 -5.48
N CYS A 73 -16.29 -0.52 -5.67
CA CYS A 73 -16.66 -1.91 -5.94
C CYS A 73 -17.47 -2.52 -4.79
N PHE A 74 -16.99 -2.39 -3.55
CA PHE A 74 -17.69 -2.92 -2.38
C PHE A 74 -19.01 -2.19 -2.11
N SER A 75 -19.06 -0.87 -2.32
CA SER A 75 -20.32 -0.12 -2.18
C SER A 75 -21.35 -0.60 -3.20
N THR A 76 -20.94 -0.82 -4.45
CA THR A 76 -21.81 -1.34 -5.50
C THR A 76 -22.31 -2.75 -5.16
N LEU A 77 -21.42 -3.63 -4.71
CA LEU A 77 -21.77 -4.99 -4.32
C LEU A 77 -22.69 -5.01 -3.08
N TYR A 78 -22.44 -4.14 -2.11
CA TYR A 78 -23.26 -4.00 -0.91
C TYR A 78 -24.66 -3.47 -1.26
N GLU A 79 -24.76 -2.40 -2.05
CA GLU A 79 -26.06 -1.86 -2.49
C GLU A 79 -26.85 -2.90 -3.27
N TYR A 80 -26.20 -3.61 -4.20
CA TYR A 80 -26.83 -4.72 -4.90
C TYR A 80 -27.33 -5.80 -3.94
N GLY A 81 -26.52 -6.24 -2.97
CA GLY A 81 -26.93 -7.22 -1.97
C GLY A 81 -28.10 -6.72 -1.11
N LYS A 82 -28.04 -5.47 -0.65
CA LYS A 82 -29.07 -4.82 0.17
C LYS A 82 -30.41 -4.72 -0.56
N GLU A 83 -30.40 -4.30 -1.83
CA GLU A 83 -31.61 -4.20 -2.65
C GLU A 83 -32.25 -5.57 -2.91
N ASN A 84 -31.43 -6.60 -3.06
CA ASN A 84 -31.87 -7.97 -3.34
C ASN A 84 -32.08 -8.83 -2.07
N SER A 85 -32.02 -8.25 -0.87
CA SER A 85 -32.13 -8.99 0.40
C SER A 85 -33.54 -9.46 0.76
N GLY A 86 -34.57 -9.10 -0.01
CA GLY A 86 -35.94 -9.56 0.20
C GLY A 86 -36.46 -9.29 1.63
N PRO A 87 -37.00 -10.30 2.34
CA PRO A 87 -37.51 -10.14 3.71
C PRO A 87 -36.49 -9.63 4.74
N LEU A 88 -35.18 -9.74 4.47
CA LEU A 88 -34.12 -9.31 5.38
C LEU A 88 -33.75 -7.83 5.22
N LYS A 89 -34.24 -7.16 4.17
CA LYS A 89 -33.92 -5.75 3.85
C LYS A 89 -34.17 -4.79 5.04
N PRO A 90 -35.29 -4.87 5.79
CA PRO A 90 -35.49 -4.01 6.96
C PRO A 90 -34.43 -4.23 8.06
N GLY A 91 -33.97 -5.47 8.25
CA GLY A 91 -32.92 -5.80 9.21
C GLY A 91 -31.55 -5.23 8.81
N VAL A 92 -31.20 -5.35 7.53
CA VAL A 92 -29.96 -4.77 6.97
C VAL A 92 -29.95 -3.24 7.16
N GLN A 93 -31.08 -2.56 6.87
CA GLN A 93 -31.21 -1.12 7.05
C GLN A 93 -31.14 -0.69 8.52
N ALA A 94 -31.71 -1.46 9.44
CA ALA A 94 -31.63 -1.17 10.88
C ALA A 94 -30.19 -1.27 11.40
N VAL A 95 -29.44 -2.28 10.95
CA VAL A 95 -28.02 -2.42 11.28
C VAL A 95 -27.21 -1.30 10.65
N GLU A 96 -27.45 -0.97 9.38
CA GLU A 96 -26.80 0.15 8.68
C GLU A 96 -27.00 1.47 9.46
N ALA A 97 -28.23 1.77 9.87
CA ALA A 97 -28.56 2.96 10.66
C ALA A 97 -27.86 2.97 12.03
N THR A 98 -27.80 1.81 12.70
CA THR A 98 -27.12 1.67 14.00
C THR A 98 -25.62 1.89 13.85
N VAL A 99 -25.00 1.24 12.88
CA VAL A 99 -23.56 1.39 12.59
C VAL A 99 -23.25 2.83 12.21
N LYS A 100 -24.05 3.47 11.36
CA LYS A 100 -23.88 4.87 10.99
C LYS A 100 -23.99 5.81 12.20
N THR A 101 -24.89 5.52 13.14
CA THR A 101 -25.07 6.33 14.36
C THR A 101 -23.90 6.16 15.34
N VAL A 102 -23.42 4.93 15.52
CA VAL A 102 -22.35 4.62 16.48
C VAL A 102 -20.98 4.99 15.93
N ILE A 103 -20.72 4.68 14.67
CA ILE A 103 -19.40 4.85 14.04
C ILE A 103 -19.29 6.19 13.30
N GLY A 104 -20.39 6.79 12.83
CA GLY A 104 -20.38 8.08 12.15
C GLY A 104 -19.60 9.17 12.90
N PRO A 105 -19.86 9.39 14.20
CA PRO A 105 -19.09 10.37 14.99
C PRO A 105 -17.60 10.03 15.12
N VAL A 106 -17.24 8.74 15.07
CA VAL A 106 -15.85 8.28 15.10
C VAL A 106 -15.19 8.56 13.75
N TYR A 107 -15.87 8.23 12.64
CA TYR A 107 -15.39 8.52 11.29
C TYR A 107 -15.15 10.02 11.08
N GLU A 108 -16.08 10.88 11.48
CA GLU A 108 -15.92 12.35 11.38
C GLU A 108 -14.69 12.86 12.14
N LYS A 109 -14.31 12.23 13.24
CA LYS A 109 -13.10 12.60 13.99
C LYS A 109 -11.81 12.06 13.38
N PHE A 110 -11.85 10.91 12.72
CA PHE A 110 -10.65 10.17 12.33
C PHE A 110 -10.45 10.01 10.82
N HIS A 111 -11.38 10.42 9.95
CA HIS A 111 -11.29 10.20 8.50
C HIS A 111 -10.04 10.82 7.87
N ASN A 112 -9.52 11.91 8.44
CA ASN A 112 -8.30 12.57 7.95
C ASN A 112 -7.02 11.88 8.43
N VAL A 113 -7.06 11.05 9.49
CA VAL A 113 -5.87 10.44 10.08
C VAL A 113 -5.21 9.43 9.13
N PRO A 114 -5.94 8.48 8.49
CA PRO A 114 -5.34 7.56 7.52
C PRO A 114 -4.66 8.26 6.34
N PHE A 115 -5.27 9.34 5.83
CA PHE A 115 -4.70 10.10 4.71
C PHE A 115 -3.43 10.85 5.13
N ASN A 116 -3.42 11.47 6.31
CA ASN A 116 -2.22 12.12 6.84
C ASN A 116 -1.09 11.12 7.13
N LEU A 117 -1.43 9.93 7.64
CA LEU A 117 -0.46 8.85 7.84
C LEU A 117 0.12 8.37 6.51
N LEU A 118 -0.74 8.19 5.50
CA LEU A 118 -0.30 7.81 4.15
C LEU A 118 0.64 8.84 3.55
N LYS A 119 0.36 10.14 3.75
CA LYS A 119 1.24 11.24 3.33
C LYS A 119 2.59 11.22 4.06
N PHE A 120 2.60 10.93 5.36
CA PHE A 120 3.86 10.79 6.10
C PHE A 120 4.70 9.63 5.58
N ILE A 121 4.06 8.48 5.29
CA ILE A 121 4.74 7.32 4.72
C ILE A 121 5.24 7.65 3.31
N ASP A 122 4.44 8.33 2.49
CA ASP A 122 4.83 8.77 1.13
C ASP A 122 6.08 9.67 1.15
N LEU A 123 6.15 10.63 2.09
CA LEU A 123 7.34 11.45 2.30
C LEU A 123 8.55 10.61 2.74
N LYS A 124 8.34 9.64 3.64
CA LYS A 124 9.42 8.75 4.08
C LYS A 124 9.91 7.83 2.97
N VAL A 125 9.01 7.35 2.11
CA VAL A 125 9.35 6.58 0.92
C VAL A 125 10.15 7.46 -0.04
N ALA A 126 9.79 8.74 -0.20
CA ALA A 126 10.58 9.67 -1.00
C ALA A 126 12.03 9.79 -0.50
N ASP A 127 12.22 10.03 0.80
CA ASP A 127 13.55 10.09 1.42
C ASP A 127 14.33 8.79 1.15
N LEU A 128 13.68 7.64 1.37
CA LEU A 128 14.27 6.31 1.16
C LEU A 128 14.65 6.06 -0.29
N VAL A 129 13.80 6.43 -1.24
CA VAL A 129 14.09 6.29 -2.67
C VAL A 129 15.29 7.14 -3.05
N THR A 130 15.40 8.38 -2.57
CA THR A 130 16.55 9.25 -2.88
C THR A 130 17.85 8.73 -2.27
N GLU A 131 17.80 8.17 -1.06
CA GLU A 131 18.96 7.58 -0.37
C GLU A 131 19.40 6.26 -1.02
N VAL A 132 18.45 5.42 -1.41
CA VAL A 132 18.75 4.20 -2.17
C VAL A 132 19.28 4.57 -3.55
N GLU A 133 18.74 5.61 -4.17
CA GLU A 133 19.16 6.05 -5.49
C GLU A 133 20.63 6.52 -5.53
N SER A 134 21.11 7.13 -4.45
CA SER A 134 22.51 7.55 -4.29
C SER A 134 23.46 6.37 -4.02
N HIS A 135 22.97 5.27 -3.43
CA HIS A 135 23.76 4.11 -3.05
C HIS A 135 23.67 2.92 -4.01
N VAL A 136 22.70 2.91 -4.93
CA VAL A 136 22.52 1.82 -5.89
C VAL A 136 23.44 2.02 -7.11
N PRO A 137 24.35 1.08 -7.40
CA PRO A 137 25.21 1.15 -8.57
C PRO A 137 24.38 1.22 -9.86
N SER A 138 24.83 2.03 -10.83
CA SER A 138 24.19 2.22 -12.14
C SER A 138 23.88 0.90 -12.87
N LEU A 139 24.70 -0.13 -12.64
CA LEU A 139 24.51 -1.47 -13.19
C LEU A 139 23.18 -2.11 -12.75
N LEU A 140 22.75 -1.87 -11.50
CA LEU A 140 21.50 -2.42 -10.99
C LEU A 140 20.28 -1.67 -11.54
N LYS A 141 20.37 -0.34 -11.71
CA LYS A 141 19.33 0.47 -12.38
C LYS A 141 19.13 0.04 -13.83
N GLN A 142 20.22 -0.26 -14.52
CA GLN A 142 20.17 -0.74 -15.90
C GLN A 142 19.56 -2.14 -15.99
N ALA A 143 19.99 -3.05 -15.09
CA ALA A 143 19.46 -4.41 -15.04
C ALA A 143 17.96 -4.43 -14.70
N SER A 144 17.52 -3.64 -13.73
CA SER A 144 16.10 -3.55 -13.34
C SER A 144 15.24 -2.92 -14.43
N SER A 145 15.70 -1.83 -15.05
CA SER A 145 14.99 -1.19 -16.16
C SER A 145 14.84 -2.13 -17.35
N LYS A 146 15.90 -2.89 -17.66
CA LYS A 146 15.87 -3.91 -18.72
C LYS A 146 14.92 -5.05 -18.37
N ALA A 147 14.92 -5.52 -17.12
CA ALA A 147 14.01 -6.56 -16.65
C ALA A 147 12.54 -6.11 -16.70
N LEU A 148 12.24 -4.87 -16.29
CA LEU A 148 10.90 -4.30 -16.35
C LEU A 148 10.39 -4.19 -17.78
N LEU A 149 11.23 -3.72 -18.70
CA LEU A 149 10.90 -3.62 -20.13
C LEU A 149 10.62 -5.01 -20.72
N ILE A 150 11.46 -6.01 -20.39
CA ILE A 150 11.24 -7.41 -20.80
C ILE A 150 9.92 -7.93 -20.22
N ALA A 151 9.64 -7.67 -18.94
CA ALA A 151 8.40 -8.10 -18.29
C ALA A 151 7.15 -7.44 -18.89
N GLN A 152 7.23 -6.17 -19.30
CA GLN A 152 6.13 -5.47 -19.98
C GLN A 152 5.88 -6.02 -21.39
N LYS A 153 6.92 -6.48 -22.08
CA LYS A 153 6.80 -7.10 -23.42
C LYS A 153 6.49 -8.59 -23.38
N ALA A 154 6.70 -9.24 -22.24
CA ALA A 154 6.47 -10.67 -22.07
C ALA A 154 5.03 -11.12 -22.38
N PRO A 155 3.95 -10.37 -22.04
CA PRO A 155 2.58 -10.74 -22.38
C PRO A 155 2.28 -10.68 -23.88
N GLU A 156 2.95 -9.80 -24.63
CA GLU A 156 2.83 -9.71 -26.09
C GLU A 156 3.56 -10.88 -26.75
N LEU A 157 4.81 -11.12 -26.35
CA LEU A 157 5.59 -12.28 -26.80
C LEU A 157 4.92 -13.61 -26.46
N ALA A 158 4.27 -13.71 -25.30
CA ALA A 158 3.53 -14.89 -24.89
C ALA A 158 2.24 -15.09 -25.71
N ARG A 159 1.57 -14.01 -26.13
CA ARG A 159 0.41 -14.09 -27.03
C ARG A 159 0.82 -14.51 -28.44
N ASP A 160 1.91 -13.95 -28.95
CA ASP A 160 2.43 -14.27 -30.28
C ASP A 160 2.85 -15.75 -30.36
N LEU A 161 3.58 -16.24 -29.35
CA LEU A 161 3.94 -17.66 -29.26
C LEU A 161 2.73 -18.57 -29.02
N ALA A 162 1.73 -18.15 -28.23
CA ALA A 162 0.53 -18.96 -28.00
C ALA A 162 -0.28 -19.15 -29.30
N GLY A 163 -0.31 -18.14 -30.17
CA GLY A 163 -0.90 -18.24 -31.50
C GLY A 163 -0.16 -19.21 -32.41
N GLU A 164 1.17 -19.25 -32.35
CA GLU A 164 2.01 -20.13 -33.18
C GLU A 164 2.00 -21.59 -32.68
N VAL A 165 1.97 -21.80 -31.36
CA VAL A 165 1.87 -23.14 -30.72
C VAL A 165 0.51 -23.80 -31.00
N GLN A 166 -0.57 -23.03 -31.08
CA GLN A 166 -1.91 -23.56 -31.45
C GLN A 166 -1.99 -23.98 -32.92
N HIS A 167 -1.09 -23.49 -33.78
CA HIS A 167 -1.11 -23.76 -35.22
C HIS A 167 -0.11 -24.85 -35.66
N ASP A 168 1.00 -25.02 -34.95
CA ASP A 168 2.13 -25.87 -35.39
C ASP A 168 2.51 -27.01 -34.39
N GLY A 169 1.89 -27.07 -33.20
CA GLY A 169 2.09 -28.19 -32.25
C GLY A 169 3.47 -28.27 -31.57
N LEU A 170 4.29 -27.22 -31.67
CA LEU A 170 5.70 -27.17 -31.25
C LEU A 170 5.94 -26.86 -29.74
N VAL A 171 5.11 -27.41 -28.85
CA VAL A 171 5.23 -27.20 -27.38
C VAL A 171 6.62 -27.60 -26.84
N ASP A 172 7.25 -28.61 -27.45
CA ASP A 172 8.57 -29.11 -27.02
C ASP A 172 9.72 -28.12 -27.27
N THR A 173 9.64 -27.30 -28.32
CA THR A 173 10.67 -26.30 -28.63
C THR A 173 10.60 -25.11 -27.68
N ALA A 174 9.40 -24.64 -27.35
CA ALA A 174 9.21 -23.58 -26.37
C ALA A 174 9.70 -24.02 -24.97
N SER A 175 9.42 -25.27 -24.58
CA SER A 175 9.91 -25.87 -23.33
C SER A 175 11.43 -25.93 -23.26
N ASN A 176 12.11 -26.31 -24.36
CA ASN A 176 13.57 -26.40 -24.41
C ASN A 176 14.26 -25.03 -24.40
N VAL A 177 13.67 -24.01 -25.04
CA VAL A 177 14.16 -22.63 -24.98
C VAL A 177 14.00 -22.06 -23.57
N ALA A 178 12.84 -22.26 -22.94
CA ALA A 178 12.62 -21.83 -21.56
C ALA A 178 13.60 -22.48 -20.58
N LYS A 179 13.82 -23.80 -20.70
CA LYS A 179 14.83 -24.53 -19.91
C LYS A 179 16.23 -23.96 -20.13
N THR A 180 16.63 -23.73 -21.37
CA THR A 180 17.96 -23.19 -21.72
C THR A 180 18.18 -21.79 -21.17
N LEU A 181 17.16 -20.92 -21.26
CA LEU A 181 17.20 -19.58 -20.66
C LEU A 181 17.30 -19.67 -19.14
N TYR A 182 16.48 -20.53 -18.50
CA TYR A 182 16.54 -20.75 -17.06
C TYR A 182 17.94 -21.19 -16.62
N THR A 183 18.50 -22.23 -17.23
CA THR A 183 19.85 -22.73 -16.90
C THR A 183 20.94 -21.67 -17.11
N LYS A 184 20.78 -20.78 -18.11
CA LYS A 184 21.73 -19.69 -18.36
C LYS A 184 21.69 -18.61 -17.29
N TYR A 185 20.50 -18.22 -16.85
CA TYR A 185 20.33 -17.09 -15.91
C TYR A 185 20.36 -17.51 -14.44
N GLU A 186 20.00 -18.75 -14.12
CA GLU A 186 20.03 -19.32 -12.77
C GLU A 186 21.34 -19.02 -12.01
N PRO A 187 22.55 -19.31 -12.55
CA PRO A 187 23.79 -19.05 -11.84
C PRO A 187 24.02 -17.55 -11.60
N THR A 188 23.71 -16.69 -12.58
CA THR A 188 23.84 -15.23 -12.45
C THR A 188 22.88 -14.67 -11.40
N VAL A 189 21.65 -15.16 -11.37
CA VAL A 189 20.65 -14.78 -10.36
C VAL A 189 21.11 -15.23 -8.97
N LYS A 190 21.58 -16.47 -8.82
CA LYS A 190 22.12 -16.97 -7.54
C LYS A 190 23.32 -16.17 -7.06
N GLU A 191 24.25 -15.81 -7.95
CA GLU A 191 25.41 -14.97 -7.63
C GLU A 191 24.99 -13.57 -7.17
N LEU A 192 24.05 -12.95 -7.88
CA LEU A 192 23.48 -11.66 -7.48
C LEU A 192 22.81 -11.76 -6.10
N TYR A 193 21.97 -12.76 -5.87
CA TYR A 193 21.34 -12.98 -4.57
C TYR A 193 22.39 -13.15 -3.47
N ALA A 194 23.39 -14.01 -3.67
CA ALA A 194 24.46 -14.24 -2.69
C ALA A 194 25.23 -12.95 -2.34
N LYS A 195 25.44 -12.06 -3.33
CA LYS A 195 26.11 -10.77 -3.11
C LYS A 195 25.26 -9.79 -2.30
N TYR A 196 23.96 -9.74 -2.56
CA TYR A 196 23.06 -8.74 -1.97
C TYR A 196 22.40 -9.19 -0.67
N GLU A 197 22.19 -10.48 -0.49
CA GLU A 197 21.58 -11.06 0.71
C GLU A 197 22.20 -10.53 2.02
N PRO A 198 23.53 -10.58 2.26
CA PRO A 198 24.10 -10.10 3.52
C PRO A 198 23.93 -8.58 3.69
N VAL A 199 23.89 -7.82 2.59
CA VAL A 199 23.66 -6.37 2.62
C VAL A 199 22.20 -6.09 2.98
N ALA A 200 21.26 -6.82 2.41
CA ALA A 200 19.84 -6.71 2.70
C ALA A 200 19.55 -7.09 4.16
N GLU A 201 20.10 -8.21 4.64
CA GLU A 201 19.97 -8.66 6.03
C GLU A 201 20.51 -7.62 7.01
N LYS A 202 21.73 -7.11 6.79
CA LYS A 202 22.32 -6.07 7.64
C LYS A 202 21.44 -4.82 7.70
N ASN A 203 20.96 -4.34 6.55
CA ASN A 203 20.08 -3.18 6.50
C ASN A 203 18.74 -3.42 7.19
N ALA A 204 18.13 -4.60 6.99
CA ALA A 204 16.89 -4.99 7.66
C ALA A 204 17.06 -5.00 9.19
N VAL A 205 18.16 -5.56 9.69
CA VAL A 205 18.49 -5.55 11.14
C VAL A 205 18.69 -4.14 11.66
N MET A 206 19.43 -3.28 10.94
CA MET A 206 19.63 -1.88 11.35
C MET A 206 18.31 -1.10 11.39
N ALA A 207 17.48 -1.24 10.37
CA ALA A 207 16.16 -0.62 10.31
C ALA A 207 15.26 -1.11 11.45
N TRP A 208 15.23 -2.43 11.70
CA TRP A 208 14.47 -3.03 12.79
C TRP A 208 14.90 -2.50 14.16
N ARG A 209 16.22 -2.43 14.43
CA ARG A 209 16.75 -1.85 15.67
C ARG A 209 16.36 -0.38 15.81
N SER A 210 16.40 0.39 14.73
CA SER A 210 15.99 1.80 14.73
C SER A 210 14.50 1.96 15.06
N LEU A 211 13.64 1.16 14.43
CA LEU A 211 12.19 1.17 14.71
C LEU A 211 11.89 0.76 16.15
N ASN A 212 12.62 -0.20 16.73
CA ASN A 212 12.47 -0.58 18.14
C ASN A 212 12.83 0.52 19.15
N LYS A 213 13.48 1.61 18.72
CA LYS A 213 13.69 2.80 19.57
C LYS A 213 12.45 3.70 19.66
N LEU A 214 11.45 3.50 18.80
CA LEU A 214 10.21 4.26 18.83
C LEU A 214 9.29 3.74 19.95
N PRO A 215 8.61 4.62 20.71
CA PRO A 215 7.93 4.24 21.95
C PRO A 215 6.78 3.24 21.79
N LEU A 216 6.12 3.19 20.62
CA LEU A 216 5.00 2.28 20.36
C LEU A 216 5.39 1.05 19.52
N PHE A 217 6.52 1.11 18.81
CA PHE A 217 6.85 0.08 17.84
C PHE A 217 7.09 -1.31 18.47
N PRO A 218 7.80 -1.45 19.61
CA PRO A 218 7.97 -2.76 20.24
C PRO A 218 6.65 -3.46 20.59
N GLN A 219 5.64 -2.72 21.05
CA GLN A 219 4.33 -3.27 21.39
C GLN A 219 3.60 -3.76 20.12
N VAL A 220 3.66 -2.96 19.06
CA VAL A 220 3.09 -3.33 17.76
C VAL A 220 3.83 -4.54 17.17
N ALA A 221 5.16 -4.57 17.27
CA ALA A 221 5.99 -5.67 16.78
C ALA A 221 5.68 -7.00 17.50
N GLN A 222 5.42 -6.99 18.81
CA GLN A 222 5.04 -8.20 19.56
C GLN A 222 3.73 -8.85 19.04
N ILE A 223 2.84 -8.07 18.43
CA ILE A 223 1.60 -8.57 17.83
C ILE A 223 1.82 -8.97 16.37
N LEU A 224 2.49 -8.11 15.61
CA LEU A 224 2.65 -8.29 14.17
C LEU A 224 3.65 -9.39 13.81
N VAL A 225 4.74 -9.55 14.55
CA VAL A 225 5.78 -10.55 14.23
C VAL A 225 5.23 -11.99 14.28
N PRO A 226 4.55 -12.44 15.36
CA PRO A 226 3.95 -13.77 15.38
C PRO A 226 2.86 -13.95 14.33
N THR A 227 2.07 -12.89 14.09
CA THR A 227 1.03 -12.89 13.05
C THR A 227 1.63 -13.08 11.67
N ALA A 228 2.68 -12.32 11.33
CA ALA A 228 3.39 -12.43 10.07
C ALA A 228 4.04 -13.81 9.90
N ALA A 229 4.63 -14.38 10.97
CA ALA A 229 5.19 -15.73 10.95
C ALA A 229 4.11 -16.78 10.63
N TYR A 230 2.96 -16.74 11.33
CA TYR A 230 1.83 -17.65 11.10
C TYR A 230 1.33 -17.60 9.65
N TRP A 231 1.08 -16.39 9.13
CA TRP A 231 0.57 -16.24 7.76
C TRP A 231 1.61 -16.61 6.71
N SER A 232 2.90 -16.37 6.97
CA SER A 232 3.98 -16.81 6.09
C SER A 232 4.06 -18.32 6.01
N GLU A 233 3.92 -19.01 7.15
CA GLU A 233 3.89 -20.46 7.20
C GLU A 233 2.68 -21.03 6.44
N LYS A 234 1.49 -20.43 6.60
CA LYS A 234 0.28 -20.83 5.87
C LYS A 234 0.41 -20.63 4.37
N TYR A 235 0.98 -19.51 3.94
CA TYR A 235 1.28 -19.27 2.54
C TYR A 235 2.26 -20.33 1.99
N ASN A 236 3.36 -20.61 2.70
CA ASN A 236 4.33 -21.61 2.30
C ASN A 236 3.68 -23.00 2.17
N GLN A 237 2.85 -23.40 3.14
CA GLN A 237 2.08 -24.65 3.09
C GLN A 237 1.19 -24.71 1.84
N ALA A 238 0.50 -23.63 1.50
CA ALA A 238 -0.37 -23.58 0.33
C ALA A 238 0.42 -23.68 -0.99
N VAL A 239 1.57 -23.01 -1.09
CA VAL A 239 2.46 -23.11 -2.27
C VAL A 239 3.01 -24.52 -2.42
N THR A 240 3.52 -25.11 -1.34
CA THR A 240 4.02 -26.49 -1.36
C THR A 240 2.93 -27.47 -1.74
N TYR A 241 1.75 -27.37 -1.12
CA TYR A 241 0.60 -28.21 -1.46
C TYR A 241 0.22 -28.06 -2.95
N ALA A 242 0.11 -26.84 -3.47
CA ALA A 242 -0.23 -26.63 -4.88
C ALA A 242 0.85 -27.20 -5.82
N SER A 243 2.13 -27.06 -5.46
CA SER A 243 3.25 -27.63 -6.21
C SER A 243 3.21 -29.16 -6.22
N GLU A 244 2.92 -29.79 -5.09
CA GLU A 244 2.83 -31.26 -4.96
C GLU A 244 1.63 -31.84 -5.73
N ASN A 245 0.56 -31.06 -5.87
CA ASN A 245 -0.63 -31.45 -6.64
C ASN A 245 -0.51 -31.13 -8.15
N GLY A 246 0.66 -30.71 -8.62
CA GLY A 246 0.94 -30.53 -10.05
C GLY A 246 0.41 -29.22 -10.66
N TYR A 247 0.05 -28.23 -9.85
CA TYR A 247 -0.32 -26.90 -10.36
C TYR A 247 0.95 -26.19 -10.87
N ALA A 248 1.12 -26.14 -12.19
CA ALA A 248 2.32 -25.55 -12.82
C ALA A 248 2.63 -24.11 -12.37
N VAL A 249 1.59 -23.33 -12.03
CA VAL A 249 1.76 -21.96 -11.52
C VAL A 249 2.43 -21.90 -10.14
N ALA A 250 2.30 -22.95 -9.33
CA ALA A 250 2.83 -23.01 -7.96
C ALA A 250 4.36 -22.88 -7.93
N HIS A 251 5.05 -23.43 -8.94
CA HIS A 251 6.51 -23.36 -9.04
C HIS A 251 7.08 -21.94 -9.23
N TYR A 252 6.22 -20.98 -9.58
CA TYR A 252 6.61 -19.58 -9.72
C TYR A 252 6.41 -18.77 -8.43
N PHE A 253 5.73 -19.32 -7.43
CA PHE A 253 5.53 -18.66 -6.14
C PHE A 253 6.71 -18.95 -5.21
N PRO A 254 7.45 -17.93 -4.75
CA PRO A 254 8.59 -18.13 -3.88
C PRO A 254 8.15 -18.54 -2.48
N ILE A 255 8.88 -19.47 -1.85
CA ILE A 255 8.74 -19.80 -0.42
C ILE A 255 9.40 -18.71 0.42
N ILE A 256 8.71 -18.28 1.48
CA ILE A 256 9.23 -17.30 2.43
C ILE A 256 10.16 -18.03 3.42
N PRO A 257 11.45 -17.65 3.55
CA PRO A 257 12.39 -18.35 4.41
C PRO A 257 12.27 -17.90 5.88
N VAL A 258 11.17 -18.26 6.54
CA VAL A 258 10.79 -17.78 7.88
C VAL A 258 11.87 -18.07 8.93
N GLU A 259 12.48 -19.25 8.90
CA GLU A 259 13.50 -19.69 9.87
C GLU A 259 14.79 -18.89 9.73
N LYS A 260 15.17 -18.59 8.49
CA LYS A 260 16.35 -17.76 8.21
C LYS A 260 16.14 -16.34 8.70
N ILE A 261 14.96 -15.78 8.42
CA ILE A 261 14.58 -14.44 8.90
C ILE A 261 14.66 -14.42 10.44
N ALA A 262 14.01 -15.37 11.12
CA ALA A 262 14.06 -15.46 12.58
C ALA A 262 15.51 -15.49 13.11
N LYS A 263 16.35 -16.34 12.52
CA LYS A 263 17.77 -16.47 12.90
C LYS A 263 18.57 -15.17 12.75
N VAL A 264 18.35 -14.41 11.67
CA VAL A 264 19.02 -13.12 11.43
C VAL A 264 18.68 -12.10 12.52
N PHE A 265 17.46 -12.14 13.06
CA PHE A 265 17.01 -11.22 14.11
C PHE A 265 17.31 -11.70 15.53
N GLU A 266 17.49 -13.01 15.76
CA GLU A 266 17.92 -13.59 17.04
C GLU A 266 19.41 -13.33 17.35
N GLY A 267 20.28 -13.35 16.34
CA GLY A 267 21.74 -13.23 16.50
C GLY A 267 22.26 -11.86 16.96
N GLY A 268 21.39 -10.90 17.25
CA GLY A 268 21.74 -9.54 17.66
C GLY A 268 21.98 -9.32 19.15
N THR A 269 21.81 -10.34 20.00
CA THR A 269 21.92 -10.24 21.47
C THR A 269 23.21 -10.84 22.04
N ALA A 270 24.02 -11.52 21.23
CA ALA A 270 25.18 -12.28 21.70
C ALA A 270 26.56 -11.61 21.47
N ALA A 271 26.61 -10.44 20.83
CA ALA A 271 27.88 -9.79 20.43
C ALA A 271 28.10 -8.40 21.05
N GLU A 272 27.47 -8.10 22.19
CA GLU A 272 27.64 -6.82 22.90
C GLU A 272 27.89 -7.00 24.41
N ASN A 273 28.51 -8.12 24.79
CA ASN A 273 29.08 -8.35 26.12
C ASN A 273 30.52 -8.87 25.99
N GLU A 274 31.40 -8.05 25.41
CA GLU A 274 32.83 -8.14 25.71
C GLU A 274 33.25 -6.85 26.43
N GLN A 275 33.95 -7.06 27.55
CA GLN A 275 34.19 -6.14 28.66
C GLN A 275 34.89 -4.82 28.30
N PRO A 276 34.71 -3.78 29.14
CA PRO A 276 35.46 -2.54 29.05
C PRO A 276 36.92 -2.77 29.42
N VAL A 277 37.82 -2.32 28.54
CA VAL A 277 39.26 -2.25 28.79
C VAL A 277 39.53 -1.25 29.91
N SER A 278 39.80 -1.75 31.11
CA SER A 278 40.38 -0.96 32.20
C SER A 278 41.88 -0.79 31.98
N LEU A 279 42.28 0.39 31.50
CA LEU A 279 43.65 0.89 31.62
C LEU A 279 43.93 1.20 33.10
N THR A 280 44.72 0.37 33.77
CA THR A 280 45.41 0.78 34.99
C THR A 280 46.87 1.01 34.66
N ASP A 281 47.22 2.28 34.69
CA ASP A 281 48.54 2.87 34.74
C ASP A 281 49.44 2.15 35.77
N GLY A 282 50.64 1.81 35.34
CA GLY A 282 51.63 1.04 36.09
C GLY A 282 53.00 1.66 35.92
N THR A 283 53.17 2.89 36.43
CA THR A 283 54.49 3.50 36.65
C THR A 283 54.97 3.14 38.05
N VAL A 284 55.98 2.26 38.16
CA VAL A 284 57.08 2.39 39.13
C VAL A 284 58.35 1.80 38.50
N ALA A 285 59.39 2.63 38.45
CA ALA A 285 60.74 2.35 37.94
C ALA A 285 61.66 1.74 39.04
N PRO A 286 63.00 1.68 38.91
CA PRO A 286 63.73 0.43 38.69
C PRO A 286 64.78 0.09 39.79
N ALA A 287 65.52 -1.01 39.50
CA ALA A 287 66.89 -1.36 39.91
C ALA A 287 67.12 -2.09 41.25
N GLN A 288 67.57 -3.35 41.16
CA GLN A 288 68.98 -3.73 41.21
C GLN A 288 69.23 -5.04 40.45
#